data_AF-A0A2H9VL55-F1
#
_entry.id   AF-A0A2H9VL55-F1
#
_cell.length_a   1.000
_cell.length_b   1.000
_cell.length_c   1.000
_cell.angle_alpha   90.00
_cell.angle_beta   90.00
_cell.angle_gamma   90.00
#
_symmetry.space_group_name_H-M   'P 1'
#
loop_
_entity.id
_entity.type
_entity.pdbx_description
1 polymer ?
#
loop_
_entity_poly.entity_id
_entity_poly.type
_entity_poly.pdbx_seq_one_letter_code
_entity_poly.pdbx_strand_id
1 'polypeptide(L)'
;MTLRKKIILPLILIIFLYSKVGAQTISTQATILPELSKADNLQRLVDTAIKNYPRVRYFQNRVSVASANVSKVKASWLDALTLSYVYQPSDPTINPVNPTSTYFKGLQAGVFLNVGTLVAKPWAVKQAKREVLVQQTEQEEYIITLSAEVRRRYYMYIQRVGELKLQIRAAEDTEAQLKDVKYKFEKGEETFDSYSKVLIQFTEHQQTKVQAEANVFIAKADVEELIGTNLENVIK
;
A
#
# COMPACT_ATOMS: atom_id res chain seq x y z
N MET A 1 15.62 32.38 70.60
CA MET A 1 15.55 31.37 69.51
C MET A 1 14.84 31.95 68.27
N THR A 2 15.31 33.08 67.72
CA THR A 2 14.60 33.79 66.63
C THR A 2 15.52 34.39 65.56
N LEU A 3 16.86 34.39 65.76
CA LEU A 3 17.81 34.94 64.79
C LEU A 3 18.23 33.94 63.70
N ARG A 4 18.33 32.64 64.01
CA ARG A 4 18.76 31.60 63.04
C ARG A 4 17.77 31.38 61.89
N LYS A 5 16.46 31.60 62.10
CA LYS A 5 15.43 31.40 61.06
C LYS A 5 15.35 32.54 60.03
N LYS A 6 15.83 33.74 60.36
CA LYS A 6 15.73 34.92 59.46
C LYS A 6 16.79 34.95 58.34
N ILE A 7 17.90 34.22 58.51
CA ILE A 7 18.98 34.13 57.51
C ILE A 7 18.82 32.91 56.60
N ILE A 8 18.15 31.86 57.06
CA ILE A 8 17.91 30.64 56.28
C ILE A 8 16.86 30.88 55.16
N LEU A 9 15.88 31.76 55.39
CA LEU A 9 14.83 32.06 54.42
C LEU A 9 15.35 32.77 53.14
N PRO A 10 16.23 33.82 53.20
CA PRO A 10 16.77 34.43 52.00
C PRO A 10 17.81 33.54 51.29
N LEU A 11 18.50 32.65 52.01
CA LEU A 11 19.49 31.73 51.42
C LEU A 11 18.82 30.64 50.55
N ILE A 12 17.65 30.14 50.97
CA ILE A 12 16.86 29.16 50.20
C ILE A 12 16.22 29.81 48.96
N LEU A 13 15.88 31.11 49.02
CA LEU A 13 15.32 31.83 47.87
C LEU A 13 16.37 32.09 46.76
N ILE A 14 17.63 32.31 47.13
CA ILE A 14 18.73 32.52 46.16
C ILE A 14 19.12 31.22 45.45
N ILE A 15 19.03 30.06 46.12
CA ILE A 15 19.27 28.75 45.49
C ILE A 15 18.16 28.39 44.49
N PHE A 16 16.93 28.87 44.69
CA PHE A 16 15.84 28.64 43.74
C PHE A 16 15.91 29.54 42.48
N LEU A 17 16.69 30.62 42.51
CA LEU A 17 16.85 31.55 41.38
C LEU A 17 17.96 31.15 40.39
N TYR A 18 18.86 30.23 40.75
CA TYR A 18 19.94 29.75 39.87
C TYR A 18 19.64 28.43 39.14
N SER A 19 18.46 27.82 39.32
CA SER A 19 18.09 26.55 38.64
C SER A 19 17.51 26.72 37.23
N LYS A 20 17.54 27.94 36.66
CA LYS A 20 17.19 28.21 35.25
C LYS A 20 18.45 28.30 34.38
N VAL A 21 19.43 27.44 34.61
CA VAL A 21 20.49 27.19 33.63
C VAL A 21 19.85 26.43 32.47
N GLY A 22 19.95 27.03 31.28
CA GLY A 22 19.20 26.63 30.10
C GLY A 22 19.37 25.16 29.76
N ALA A 23 18.25 24.44 29.75
CA ALA A 23 18.07 23.35 28.82
C ALA A 23 18.05 23.96 27.41
N GLN A 24 19.25 24.22 26.86
CA GLN A 24 19.39 24.32 25.42
C GLN A 24 18.98 22.95 24.90
N THR A 25 17.76 22.87 24.39
CA THR A 25 17.37 21.79 23.50
C THR A 25 18.31 21.88 22.31
N ILE A 26 19.30 20.98 22.28
CA ILE A 26 20.06 20.68 21.06
C ILE A 26 19.04 20.01 20.12
N SER A 27 18.21 20.83 19.49
CA SER A 27 17.35 20.41 18.39
C SER A 27 18.17 20.45 17.12
N THR A 28 19.19 19.62 17.06
CA THR A 28 20.01 19.40 15.87
C THR A 28 20.29 17.92 15.65
N GLN A 29 19.47 17.05 16.22
CA GLN A 29 19.30 15.72 15.66
C GLN A 29 18.36 15.87 14.46
N ALA A 30 18.87 15.62 13.25
CA ALA A 30 18.08 15.50 12.04
C ALA A 30 17.20 14.25 12.15
N THR A 31 16.21 14.33 13.01
CA THR A 31 15.30 13.24 13.32
C THR A 31 14.16 13.31 12.32
N ILE A 32 13.89 12.20 11.63
CA ILE A 32 12.79 12.06 10.66
C ILE A 32 11.39 12.07 11.32
N LEU A 33 11.31 11.98 12.66
CA LEU A 33 10.07 11.93 13.44
C LEU A 33 9.09 13.10 13.16
N PRO A 34 9.52 14.36 12.97
CA PRO A 34 8.62 15.45 12.60
C PRO A 34 8.05 15.32 11.19
N GLU A 35 8.77 14.67 10.25
CA GLU A 35 8.25 14.38 8.90
C GLU A 35 7.26 13.21 8.91
N LEU A 36 7.45 12.23 9.80
CA LEU A 36 6.49 11.14 10.04
C LEU A 36 5.18 11.64 10.69
N SER A 37 5.22 12.76 11.44
CA SER A 37 4.05 13.40 12.04
C SER A 37 3.06 13.99 11.01
N LYS A 38 3.46 14.16 9.75
CA LYS A 38 2.54 14.46 8.62
C LYS A 38 1.69 13.24 8.21
N ALA A 39 1.35 12.39 9.17
CA ALA A 39 0.65 11.11 9.04
C ALA A 39 -0.81 11.23 8.58
N ASP A 40 -1.40 12.41 8.61
CA ASP A 40 -2.77 12.65 8.13
C ASP A 40 -2.90 12.42 6.60
N ASN A 41 -1.79 12.57 5.86
CA ASN A 41 -1.73 12.25 4.43
C ASN A 41 -1.66 10.75 4.14
N LEU A 42 -1.35 9.92 5.14
CA LEU A 42 -1.11 8.49 4.92
C LEU A 42 -2.40 7.74 4.61
N GLN A 43 -3.50 8.09 5.28
CA GLN A 43 -4.79 7.49 5.00
C GLN A 43 -5.28 7.90 3.60
N ARG A 44 -5.10 9.17 3.21
CA ARG A 44 -5.41 9.66 1.85
C ARG A 44 -4.63 8.89 0.78
N LEU A 45 -3.37 8.56 1.03
CA LEU A 45 -2.56 7.74 0.12
C LEU A 45 -3.11 6.31 -0.01
N VAL A 46 -3.48 5.69 1.11
CA VAL A 46 -4.10 4.35 1.11
C VAL A 46 -5.42 4.35 0.35
N ASP A 47 -6.30 5.33 0.62
CA ASP A 47 -7.60 5.43 -0.04
C ASP A 47 -7.45 5.65 -1.54
N THR A 48 -6.48 6.47 -1.95
CA THR A 48 -6.16 6.72 -3.36
C THR A 48 -5.63 5.44 -4.03
N ALA A 49 -4.75 4.69 -3.36
CA ALA A 49 -4.28 3.39 -3.85
C ALA A 49 -5.44 2.40 -4.02
N ILE A 50 -6.33 2.28 -3.03
CA ILE A 50 -7.48 1.38 -3.11
C ILE A 50 -8.37 1.72 -4.32
N LYS A 51 -8.56 3.02 -4.60
CA LYS A 51 -9.40 3.51 -5.71
C LYS A 51 -8.77 3.25 -7.08
N ASN A 52 -7.45 3.40 -7.20
CA ASN A 52 -6.77 3.41 -8.49
C ASN A 52 -6.10 2.08 -8.85
N TYR A 53 -5.73 1.27 -7.86
CA TYR A 53 -4.93 0.08 -8.10
C TYR A 53 -5.73 -1.03 -8.81
N PRO A 54 -5.31 -1.49 -10.01
CA PRO A 54 -6.10 -2.43 -10.82
C PRO A 54 -6.42 -3.76 -10.12
N ARG A 55 -5.51 -4.24 -9.27
CA ARG A 55 -5.70 -5.51 -8.56
C ARG A 55 -6.84 -5.46 -7.55
N VAL A 56 -7.18 -4.29 -7.00
CA VAL A 56 -8.37 -4.11 -6.16
C VAL A 56 -9.64 -4.39 -6.97
N ARG A 57 -9.71 -3.87 -8.20
CA ARG A 57 -10.84 -4.12 -9.11
C ARG A 57 -10.94 -5.59 -9.50
N TYR A 58 -9.81 -6.28 -9.65
CA TYR A 58 -9.79 -7.73 -9.87
C TYR A 58 -10.50 -8.50 -8.73
N PHE A 59 -10.18 -8.19 -7.47
CA PHE A 59 -10.85 -8.84 -6.33
C PHE A 59 -12.33 -8.47 -6.22
N GLN A 60 -12.70 -7.20 -6.49
CA GLN A 60 -14.12 -6.78 -6.57
C GLN A 60 -14.90 -7.59 -7.63
N ASN A 61 -14.28 -7.81 -8.79
CA ASN A 61 -14.87 -8.62 -9.85
C ASN A 61 -14.99 -10.09 -9.45
N ARG A 62 -14.02 -10.67 -8.72
CA ARG A 62 -14.12 -12.04 -8.19
C ARG A 62 -15.29 -12.21 -7.22
N VAL A 63 -15.49 -11.26 -6.32
CA VAL A 63 -16.65 -11.25 -5.41
C VAL A 63 -17.96 -11.16 -6.21
N SER A 64 -17.99 -10.32 -7.26
CA SER A 64 -19.15 -10.17 -8.13
C SER A 64 -19.46 -11.46 -8.91
N VAL A 65 -18.43 -12.15 -9.42
CA VAL A 65 -18.56 -13.45 -10.10
C VAL A 65 -19.07 -14.53 -9.14
N ALA A 66 -18.52 -14.62 -7.93
CA ALA A 66 -18.99 -15.56 -6.92
C ALA A 66 -20.45 -15.29 -6.53
N SER A 67 -20.82 -14.01 -6.42
CA SER A 67 -22.19 -13.57 -6.12
C SER A 67 -23.16 -13.93 -7.25
N ALA A 68 -22.76 -13.72 -8.51
CA ALA A 68 -23.51 -14.16 -9.68
C ALA A 68 -23.66 -15.70 -9.72
N ASN A 69 -22.63 -16.44 -9.29
CA ASN A 69 -22.71 -17.90 -9.18
C ASN A 69 -23.74 -18.34 -8.14
N VAL A 70 -23.89 -17.64 -7.00
CA VAL A 70 -24.98 -17.92 -6.05
C VAL A 70 -26.34 -17.78 -6.73
N SER A 71 -26.54 -16.72 -7.52
CA SER A 71 -27.78 -16.51 -8.29
C SER A 71 -27.99 -17.62 -9.33
N LYS A 72 -26.94 -18.04 -10.04
CA LYS A 72 -26.98 -19.17 -10.97
C LYS A 72 -27.39 -20.48 -10.28
N VAL A 73 -26.78 -20.81 -9.14
CA VAL A 73 -27.11 -22.03 -8.38
C VAL A 73 -28.53 -21.95 -7.81
N LYS A 74 -29.02 -20.76 -7.43
CA LYS A 74 -30.44 -20.58 -7.07
C LYS A 74 -31.36 -20.76 -8.28
N ALA A 75 -31.01 -20.21 -9.43
CA ALA A 75 -31.79 -20.37 -10.67
C ALA A 75 -31.82 -21.83 -11.14
N SER A 76 -30.78 -22.62 -10.81
CA SER A 76 -30.74 -24.04 -11.13
C SER A 76 -31.94 -24.81 -10.60
N TRP A 77 -32.65 -24.32 -9.56
CA TRP A 77 -33.91 -24.93 -9.13
C TRP A 77 -34.94 -25.06 -10.27
N LEU A 78 -34.89 -24.16 -11.25
CA LEU A 78 -35.72 -24.16 -12.44
C LEU A 78 -35.25 -25.15 -13.52
N ASP A 79 -34.05 -25.76 -13.39
CA ASP A 79 -33.55 -26.76 -14.34
C ASP A 79 -34.45 -28.00 -14.44
N ALA A 80 -35.35 -28.20 -13.47
CA ALA A 80 -36.37 -29.24 -13.53
C ALA A 80 -37.42 -28.98 -14.61
N LEU A 81 -37.53 -27.76 -15.13
CA LEU A 81 -38.47 -27.37 -16.16
C LEU A 81 -37.77 -27.40 -17.52
N THR A 82 -38.26 -28.25 -18.41
CA THR A 82 -37.75 -28.35 -19.78
C THR A 82 -38.87 -28.03 -20.77
N LEU A 83 -38.57 -27.16 -21.73
CA LEU A 83 -39.45 -26.85 -22.84
C LEU A 83 -38.68 -27.17 -24.12
N SER A 84 -39.20 -28.09 -24.92
CA SER A 84 -38.61 -28.50 -26.19
C SER A 84 -39.64 -28.41 -27.30
N TYR A 85 -39.19 -28.08 -28.51
CA TYR A 85 -40.02 -28.07 -29.70
C TYR A 85 -39.41 -29.03 -30.71
N VAL A 86 -40.14 -30.08 -31.06
CA VAL A 86 -39.66 -31.11 -31.99
C VAL A 86 -40.39 -30.93 -33.31
N TYR A 87 -39.63 -30.57 -34.34
CA TYR A 87 -40.11 -30.46 -35.73
C TYR A 87 -39.55 -31.60 -36.58
N GLN A 88 -40.42 -32.37 -37.21
CA GLN A 88 -40.05 -33.50 -38.07
C GLN A 88 -40.77 -33.39 -39.43
N PRO A 89 -40.06 -33.10 -40.53
CA PRO A 89 -40.67 -32.80 -41.84
C PRO A 89 -41.17 -34.02 -42.63
N SER A 90 -40.80 -35.25 -42.28
CA SER A 90 -41.28 -36.47 -42.96
C SER A 90 -42.55 -37.05 -42.32
N ASP A 91 -43.45 -37.63 -43.12
CA ASP A 91 -44.64 -38.33 -42.62
C ASP A 91 -44.26 -39.44 -41.64
N PRO A 92 -45.02 -39.64 -40.55
CA PRO A 92 -44.70 -40.66 -39.57
C PRO A 92 -44.95 -42.05 -40.15
N THR A 93 -43.98 -42.61 -40.88
CA THR A 93 -44.06 -44.01 -41.33
C THR A 93 -43.85 -44.92 -40.12
N ILE A 94 -44.91 -45.57 -39.67
CA ILE A 94 -44.86 -46.57 -38.60
C ILE A 94 -44.01 -47.74 -39.09
N ASN A 95 -42.78 -47.85 -38.61
CA ASN A 95 -41.97 -49.06 -38.83
C ASN A 95 -42.43 -50.13 -37.84
N PRO A 96 -43.05 -51.24 -38.28
CA PRO A 96 -43.60 -52.27 -37.38
C PRO A 96 -42.54 -53.00 -36.54
N VAL A 97 -41.25 -52.84 -36.88
CA VAL A 97 -40.11 -53.44 -36.16
C VAL A 97 -39.62 -52.53 -35.00
N ASN A 98 -39.93 -51.23 -35.02
CA ASN A 98 -39.53 -50.29 -33.96
C ASN A 98 -40.59 -49.18 -33.79
N PRO A 99 -41.70 -49.44 -33.07
CA PRO A 99 -42.83 -48.54 -33.01
C PRO A 99 -42.59 -47.23 -32.24
N THR A 100 -41.44 -47.02 -31.60
CA THR A 100 -41.24 -45.93 -30.62
C THR A 100 -40.81 -44.58 -31.20
N SER A 101 -40.45 -44.47 -32.49
CA SER A 101 -39.72 -43.29 -32.99
C SER A 101 -40.55 -42.19 -33.67
N THR A 102 -41.89 -42.26 -33.68
CA THR A 102 -42.67 -41.43 -34.63
C THR A 102 -43.89 -40.67 -34.09
N TYR A 103 -44.06 -40.55 -32.76
CA TYR A 103 -45.32 -40.05 -32.19
C TYR A 103 -45.38 -38.58 -31.77
N PHE A 104 -44.27 -37.83 -31.69
CA PHE A 104 -44.29 -36.50 -31.06
C PHE A 104 -43.71 -35.39 -31.94
N LYS A 105 -44.57 -34.81 -32.80
CA LYS A 105 -44.32 -33.51 -33.45
C LYS A 105 -45.03 -32.41 -32.66
N GLY A 106 -44.32 -31.34 -32.30
CA GLY A 106 -44.92 -30.18 -31.59
C GLY A 106 -44.16 -29.72 -30.35
N LEU A 107 -44.80 -28.82 -29.59
CA LEU A 107 -44.28 -28.29 -28.33
C LEU A 107 -44.43 -29.34 -27.23
N GLN A 108 -43.33 -29.70 -26.59
CA GLN A 108 -43.25 -30.61 -25.47
C GLN A 108 -42.77 -29.84 -24.23
N ALA A 109 -43.54 -29.89 -23.16
CA ALA A 109 -43.14 -29.38 -21.87
C ALA A 109 -43.01 -30.58 -20.91
N GLY A 110 -41.85 -30.70 -20.27
CA GLY A 110 -41.53 -31.80 -19.37
C GLY A 110 -40.99 -31.28 -18.05
N VAL A 111 -41.43 -31.87 -16.95
CA VAL A 111 -40.87 -31.64 -15.63
C VAL A 111 -40.01 -32.84 -15.25
N PHE A 112 -38.69 -32.65 -15.17
CA PHE A 112 -37.75 -33.69 -14.79
C PHE A 112 -37.25 -33.46 -13.35
N LEU A 113 -37.80 -34.23 -12.41
CA LEU A 113 -37.43 -34.14 -11.00
C LEU A 113 -36.50 -35.29 -10.63
N ASN A 114 -35.21 -35.00 -10.48
CA ASN A 114 -34.25 -35.93 -9.90
C ASN A 114 -34.16 -35.69 -8.38
N VAL A 115 -34.69 -36.63 -7.58
CA VAL A 115 -34.74 -36.54 -6.11
C VAL A 115 -33.35 -36.34 -5.50
N GLY A 116 -32.31 -37.00 -6.03
CA GLY A 116 -30.93 -36.80 -5.58
C GLY A 116 -30.44 -35.36 -5.79
N THR A 117 -30.75 -34.77 -6.94
CA THR A 117 -30.40 -33.36 -7.20
C THR A 117 -31.17 -32.40 -6.29
N LEU A 118 -32.46 -32.63 -6.04
CA LEU A 118 -33.29 -31.77 -5.20
C LEU A 118 -32.79 -31.72 -3.75
N VAL A 119 -32.36 -32.86 -3.21
CA VAL A 119 -31.76 -32.92 -1.87
C VAL A 119 -30.40 -32.22 -1.82
N ALA A 120 -29.63 -32.25 -2.90
CA ALA A 120 -28.31 -31.61 -2.98
C ALA A 120 -28.35 -30.09 -3.21
N LYS A 121 -29.40 -29.53 -3.85
CA LYS A 121 -29.45 -28.10 -4.22
C LYS A 121 -29.31 -27.13 -3.03
N PRO A 122 -29.95 -27.34 -1.86
CA PRO A 122 -29.76 -26.45 -0.70
C PRO A 122 -28.30 -26.40 -0.24
N TRP A 123 -27.61 -27.55 -0.25
CA TRP A 123 -26.19 -27.64 0.09
C TRP A 123 -25.31 -26.92 -0.94
N ALA A 124 -25.62 -27.06 -2.23
CA ALA A 124 -24.94 -26.34 -3.30
C ALA A 124 -25.11 -24.81 -3.15
N VAL A 125 -26.31 -24.33 -2.80
CA VAL A 125 -26.54 -22.89 -2.52
C VAL A 125 -25.75 -22.44 -1.29
N LYS A 126 -25.72 -23.24 -0.22
CA LYS A 126 -24.93 -22.94 0.98
C LYS A 126 -23.43 -22.88 0.67
N GLN A 127 -22.93 -23.82 -0.14
CA GLN A 127 -21.55 -23.83 -0.61
C GLN A 127 -21.22 -22.58 -1.44
N ALA A 128 -22.06 -22.23 -2.43
CA ALA A 128 -21.85 -21.04 -3.23
C ALA A 128 -21.85 -19.75 -2.39
N LYS A 129 -22.68 -19.66 -1.35
CA LYS A 129 -22.66 -18.54 -0.40
C LYS A 129 -21.37 -18.49 0.41
N ARG A 130 -20.86 -19.64 0.86
CA ARG A 130 -19.57 -19.73 1.54
C ARG A 130 -18.43 -19.30 0.62
N GLU A 131 -18.49 -19.65 -0.66
CA GLU A 131 -17.52 -19.20 -1.66
C GLU A 131 -17.49 -17.67 -1.78
N VAL A 132 -18.65 -17.00 -1.79
CA VAL A 132 -18.70 -15.52 -1.77
C VAL A 132 -17.98 -14.96 -0.55
N LEU A 133 -18.20 -15.53 0.62
CA LEU A 133 -17.51 -15.10 1.85
C LEU A 133 -16.00 -15.28 1.75
N VAL A 134 -15.53 -16.40 1.20
CA VAL A 134 -14.10 -16.63 0.95
C VAL A 134 -13.54 -15.54 0.04
N GLN A 135 -14.22 -15.24 -1.07
CA GLN A 135 -13.79 -14.18 -1.99
C GLN A 135 -13.78 -12.79 -1.35
N GLN A 136 -14.73 -12.50 -0.44
CA GLN A 136 -14.75 -11.25 0.32
C GLN A 136 -13.59 -11.17 1.30
N THR A 137 -13.31 -12.24 2.04
CA THR A 137 -12.18 -12.28 2.96
C THR A 137 -10.84 -12.16 2.24
N GLU A 138 -10.68 -12.79 1.07
CA GLU A 138 -9.49 -12.61 0.22
C GLU A 138 -9.32 -11.14 -0.22
N GLN A 139 -10.42 -10.46 -0.57
CA GLN A 139 -10.41 -9.05 -0.92
C GLN A 139 -9.98 -8.18 0.27
N GLU A 140 -10.54 -8.44 1.46
CA GLU A 140 -10.23 -7.71 2.69
C GLU A 140 -8.77 -7.90 3.09
N GLU A 141 -8.27 -9.14 3.07
CA GLU A 141 -6.86 -9.47 3.29
C GLU A 141 -5.97 -8.68 2.33
N TYR A 142 -6.34 -8.67 1.04
CA TYR A 142 -5.59 -7.94 0.04
C TYR A 142 -5.57 -6.42 0.30
N ILE A 143 -6.69 -5.83 0.73
CA ILE A 143 -6.75 -4.41 1.10
C ILE A 143 -5.84 -4.12 2.30
N ILE A 144 -5.81 -4.99 3.30
CA ILE A 144 -4.91 -4.87 4.46
C ILE A 144 -3.45 -4.91 4.02
N THR A 145 -3.08 -5.88 3.18
CA THR A 145 -1.71 -6.01 2.65
C THR A 145 -1.32 -4.80 1.80
N LEU A 146 -2.20 -4.36 0.89
CA LEU A 146 -1.97 -3.17 0.06
C LEU A 146 -1.75 -1.93 0.93
N SER A 147 -2.60 -1.75 1.95
CA SER A 147 -2.47 -0.63 2.90
C SER A 147 -1.15 -0.67 3.65
N ALA A 148 -0.71 -1.85 4.09
CA ALA A 148 0.58 -2.01 4.76
C ALA A 148 1.76 -1.70 3.82
N GLU A 149 1.68 -2.14 2.57
CA GLU A 149 2.72 -1.91 1.57
C GLU A 149 2.84 -0.43 1.19
N VAL A 150 1.72 0.27 0.98
CA VAL A 150 1.70 1.73 0.75
C VAL A 150 2.38 2.46 1.90
N ARG A 151 2.06 2.11 3.14
CA ARG A 151 2.69 2.70 4.34
C ARG A 151 4.20 2.44 4.38
N ARG A 152 4.60 1.19 4.14
CA ARG A 152 6.01 0.78 4.11
C ARG A 152 6.80 1.59 3.09
N ARG A 153 6.31 1.69 1.85
CA ARG A 153 6.98 2.43 0.78
C ARG A 153 7.03 3.93 1.08
N TYR A 154 5.96 4.50 1.64
CA TYR A 154 5.96 5.89 2.06
C TYR A 154 6.99 6.18 3.15
N TYR A 155 7.11 5.31 4.16
CA TYR A 155 8.14 5.47 5.19
C TYR A 155 9.56 5.33 4.63
N MET A 156 9.77 4.41 3.68
CA MET A 156 11.03 4.32 2.95
C MET A 156 11.34 5.62 2.20
N TYR A 157 10.36 6.22 1.52
CA TYR A 157 10.52 7.52 0.86
C TYR A 157 10.93 8.62 1.85
N ILE A 158 10.23 8.75 2.99
CA ILE A 158 10.59 9.73 4.03
C ILE A 158 12.00 9.48 4.58
N GLN A 159 12.38 8.22 4.79
CA GLN A 159 13.74 7.88 5.19
C GLN A 159 14.77 8.34 4.16
N ARG A 160 14.55 8.07 2.86
CA ARG A 160 15.46 8.50 1.79
C ARG A 160 15.58 10.01 1.70
N VAL A 161 14.48 10.75 1.91
CA VAL A 161 14.49 12.21 1.99
C VAL A 161 15.36 12.69 3.16
N GLY A 162 15.27 12.03 4.32
CA GLY A 162 16.14 12.28 5.47
C GLY A 162 17.62 12.02 5.16
N GLU A 163 17.93 10.88 4.53
CA GLU A 163 19.29 10.53 4.10
C GLU A 163 19.86 11.57 3.13
N LEU A 164 19.08 12.00 2.13
CA LEU A 164 19.50 13.03 1.17
C LEU A 164 19.85 14.34 1.88
N LYS A 165 19.03 14.79 2.83
CA LYS A 165 19.32 16.02 3.61
C LYS A 165 20.64 15.92 4.37
N LEU A 166 20.99 14.74 4.89
CA LEU A 166 22.27 14.50 5.55
C LEU A 166 23.43 14.56 4.56
N GLN A 167 23.30 13.91 3.40
CA GLN A 167 24.36 13.91 2.38
C GLN A 167 24.58 15.30 1.78
N ILE A 168 23.52 16.10 1.60
CA ILE A 168 23.62 17.50 1.18
C ILE A 168 24.49 18.30 2.16
N ARG A 169 24.19 18.21 3.46
CA ARG A 169 24.99 18.92 4.49
C ARG A 169 26.44 18.49 4.50
N ALA A 170 26.70 17.17 4.43
CA ALA A 170 28.08 16.66 4.39
C ALA A 170 28.85 17.16 3.16
N ALA A 171 28.20 17.23 1.99
CA ALA A 171 28.79 17.76 0.77
C ALA A 171 29.05 19.27 0.88
N GLU A 172 28.14 20.04 1.48
CA GLU A 172 28.31 21.49 1.73
C GLU A 172 29.45 21.78 2.70
N ASP A 173 29.53 21.04 3.82
CA ASP A 173 30.58 21.18 4.83
C ASP A 173 31.97 20.87 4.24
N THR A 174 32.08 19.78 3.46
CA THR A 174 33.35 19.41 2.81
C THR A 174 33.70 20.32 1.64
N GLU A 175 32.73 20.92 0.96
CA GLU A 175 32.98 21.97 -0.03
C GLU A 175 33.61 23.21 0.62
N ALA A 176 33.07 23.64 1.77
CA ALA A 176 33.61 24.76 2.54
C ALA A 176 35.05 24.47 3.00
N GLN A 177 35.31 23.27 3.50
CA GLN A 177 36.65 22.82 3.89
C GLN A 177 37.62 22.79 2.70
N LEU A 178 37.19 22.27 1.54
CA LEU A 178 38.00 22.23 0.33
C LEU A 178 38.39 23.64 -0.13
N LYS A 179 37.48 24.62 -0.05
CA LYS A 179 37.76 26.02 -0.38
C LYS A 179 38.82 26.62 0.54
N ASP A 180 38.73 26.38 1.85
CA ASP A 180 39.70 26.85 2.84
C ASP A 180 41.10 26.23 2.63
N VAL A 181 41.15 24.91 2.47
CA VAL A 181 42.42 24.18 2.25
C VAL A 181 43.06 24.55 0.92
N LYS A 182 42.26 24.74 -0.14
CA LYS A 182 42.74 25.23 -1.43
C LYS A 182 43.39 26.60 -1.29
N TYR A 183 42.74 27.52 -0.59
CA TYR A 183 43.27 28.87 -0.38
C TYR A 183 44.60 28.87 0.41
N LYS A 184 44.70 28.05 1.46
CA LYS A 184 45.95 27.89 2.24
C LYS A 184 47.05 27.23 1.42
N PHE A 185 46.73 26.23 0.60
CA PHE A 185 47.68 25.57 -0.30
C PHE A 185 48.23 26.56 -1.36
N GLU A 186 47.37 27.39 -1.96
CA GLU A 186 47.79 28.43 -2.92
C GLU A 186 48.76 29.46 -2.31
N LYS A 187 48.72 29.65 -0.99
CA LYS A 187 49.67 30.49 -0.24
C LYS A 187 50.90 29.74 0.27
N GLY A 188 50.98 28.42 0.06
CA GLY A 188 52.04 27.58 0.61
C GLY A 188 51.93 27.32 2.13
N GLU A 189 50.77 27.60 2.75
CA GLU A 189 50.51 27.37 4.17
C GLU A 189 50.07 25.93 4.48
N GLU A 190 49.78 25.13 3.44
CA GLU A 190 49.27 23.76 3.53
C GLU A 190 49.94 22.85 2.49
N THR A 191 49.92 21.53 2.71
CA THR A 191 50.60 20.57 1.81
C THR A 191 49.70 20.07 0.68
N PHE A 192 50.30 19.65 -0.44
CA PHE A 192 49.56 19.01 -1.53
C PHE A 192 48.84 17.72 -1.09
N ASP A 193 49.45 16.94 -0.18
CA ASP A 193 48.85 15.73 0.36
C ASP A 193 47.55 16.04 1.14
N SER A 194 47.58 17.09 1.97
CA SER A 194 46.39 17.57 2.71
C SER A 194 45.28 18.05 1.76
N TYR A 195 45.64 18.84 0.74
CA TYR A 195 44.69 19.27 -0.30
C TYR A 195 44.07 18.09 -1.05
N SER A 196 44.90 17.13 -1.49
CA SER A 196 44.45 15.94 -2.23
C SER A 196 43.48 15.09 -1.41
N LYS A 197 43.75 14.91 -0.11
CA LYS A 197 42.86 14.18 0.81
C LYS A 197 41.47 14.81 0.90
N VAL A 198 41.39 16.13 1.08
CA VAL A 198 40.11 16.84 1.18
C VAL A 198 39.38 16.85 -0.16
N LEU A 199 40.11 16.93 -1.28
CA LEU A 199 39.53 16.82 -2.62
C LEU A 199 38.90 15.44 -2.88
N ILE A 200 39.55 14.36 -2.45
CA ILE A 200 39.01 13.00 -2.52
C ILE A 200 37.74 12.90 -1.67
N GLN A 201 37.77 13.37 -0.42
CA GLN A 201 36.61 13.37 0.47
C GLN A 201 35.42 14.14 -0.11
N PHE A 202 35.66 15.33 -0.67
CA PHE A 202 34.62 16.11 -1.34
C PHE A 202 34.01 15.33 -2.52
N THR A 203 34.85 14.69 -3.34
CA THR A 203 34.38 13.89 -4.48
C THR A 203 33.54 12.70 -4.03
N GLU A 204 33.95 12.01 -2.96
CA GLU A 204 33.19 10.92 -2.35
C GLU A 204 31.82 11.40 -1.82
N HIS A 205 31.77 12.52 -1.11
CA HIS A 205 30.51 13.08 -0.60
C HIS A 205 29.58 13.58 -1.72
N GLN A 206 30.12 14.10 -2.82
CA GLN A 206 29.30 14.42 -3.99
C GLN A 206 28.73 13.15 -4.62
N GLN A 207 29.51 12.07 -4.72
CA GLN A 207 29.03 10.79 -5.24
C GLN A 207 27.93 10.21 -4.35
N THR A 208 28.08 10.23 -3.02
CA THR A 208 27.05 9.72 -2.09
C THR A 208 25.79 10.59 -2.12
N LYS A 209 25.92 11.91 -2.30
CA LYS A 209 24.78 12.82 -2.51
C LYS A 209 24.00 12.45 -3.78
N VAL A 210 24.66 12.28 -4.92
CA VAL A 210 24.00 11.89 -6.18
C VAL A 210 23.29 10.54 -6.04
N GLN A 211 23.91 9.57 -5.36
CA GLN A 211 23.27 8.29 -5.08
C GLN A 211 22.03 8.45 -4.18
N ALA A 212 22.09 9.33 -3.17
CA ALA A 212 20.95 9.60 -2.30
C ALA A 212 19.80 10.28 -3.05
N GLU A 213 20.09 11.20 -3.99
CA GLU A 213 19.09 11.81 -4.88
C GLU A 213 18.39 10.74 -5.72
N ALA A 214 19.15 9.85 -6.36
CA ALA A 214 18.60 8.73 -7.12
C ALA A 214 17.70 7.84 -6.24
N ASN A 215 18.13 7.52 -5.01
CA ASN A 215 17.35 6.71 -4.08
C ASN A 215 16.01 7.38 -3.69
N VAL A 216 15.98 8.71 -3.56
CA VAL A 216 14.73 9.45 -3.32
C VAL A 216 13.80 9.34 -4.52
N PHE A 217 14.31 9.49 -5.75
CA PHE A 217 13.50 9.37 -6.96
C PHE A 217 12.93 7.97 -7.15
N ILE A 218 13.72 6.93 -6.89
CA ILE A 218 13.26 5.53 -6.92
C ILE A 218 12.16 5.33 -5.88
N ALA A 219 12.40 5.74 -4.62
CA ALA A 219 11.41 5.57 -3.56
C ALA A 219 10.12 6.36 -3.83
N LYS A 220 10.21 7.51 -4.51
CA LYS A 220 9.03 8.26 -4.96
C LYS A 220 8.26 7.48 -6.02
N ALA A 221 8.94 6.99 -7.06
CA ALA A 221 8.33 6.20 -8.11
C ALA A 221 7.65 4.92 -7.56
N ASP A 222 8.28 4.26 -6.59
CA ASP A 222 7.74 3.07 -5.93
C ASP A 222 6.42 3.34 -5.19
N VAL A 223 6.27 4.53 -4.60
CA VAL A 223 5.00 4.96 -3.97
C VAL A 223 3.97 5.29 -5.04
N GLU A 224 4.37 6.04 -6.07
CA GLU A 224 3.52 6.47 -7.19
C GLU A 224 2.96 5.29 -7.99
N GLU A 225 3.73 4.22 -8.15
CA GLU A 225 3.30 2.95 -8.75
C GLU A 225 2.08 2.35 -8.03
N LEU A 226 2.06 2.38 -6.70
CA LEU A 226 0.96 1.82 -5.91
C LEU A 226 -0.27 2.71 -5.88
N ILE A 227 -0.09 4.03 -5.76
CA ILE A 227 -1.23 4.98 -5.71
C ILE A 227 -1.80 5.26 -7.10
N GLY A 228 -1.05 4.98 -8.17
CA GLY A 228 -1.44 5.17 -9.56
C GLY A 228 -1.53 6.64 -10.00
N THR A 229 -0.96 7.56 -9.23
CA THR A 229 -0.95 9.01 -9.49
C THR A 229 0.31 9.64 -8.90
N ASN A 230 0.64 10.88 -9.30
CA ASN A 230 1.76 11.60 -8.68
C ASN A 230 1.51 11.87 -7.19
N LEU A 231 2.56 11.71 -6.37
CA LEU A 231 2.51 11.86 -4.91
C LEU A 231 2.08 13.27 -4.49
N GLU A 232 2.50 14.27 -5.26
CA GLU A 232 2.21 15.68 -5.05
C GLU A 232 0.71 16.02 -5.13
N ASN A 233 -0.06 15.23 -5.89
CA ASN A 233 -1.50 15.47 -6.04
C ASN A 233 -2.29 15.02 -4.81
N VAL A 234 -1.73 14.12 -4.01
CA VAL A 234 -2.40 13.53 -2.84
C VAL A 234 -2.00 14.25 -1.54
N ILE A 235 -0.76 14.73 -1.45
CA ILE A 235 -0.19 15.39 -0.27
C ILE A 235 -0.51 16.90 -0.21
N LYS A 236 -0.98 17.49 -1.31
CA LYS A 236 -1.49 18.87 -1.34
C LYS A 236 -2.75 19.08 -0.49
#